data_AF-A0A7J5YB27-F1
#
_entry.id   AF-A0A7J5YB27-F1
#
_cell.length_a   1.000
_cell.length_b   1.000
_cell.length_c   1.000
_cell.angle_alpha   90.00
_cell.angle_beta   90.00
_cell.angle_gamma   90.00
#
_symmetry.space_group_name_H-M   'P 1'
#
loop_
_entity.id
_entity.type
_entity.pdbx_description
1 polymer ?
#
loop_
_entity_poly.entity_id
_entity_poly.type
_entity_poly.pdbx_seq_one_letter_code
_entity_poly.pdbx_strand_id
1 'polypeptide(L)'
;MVEWTDFERATIKDIFSKIEYDVVGPATLARCLVVYPWTQRYFGNFGNLYNAAAIAENAMVSKHGITILHGLDRAVKNMDDIKNTYAELSLLADCLTIVVAARFGNGFTGEVQAAFQKFLAVVVSSLGRHHKMVEWTDFERDTIQDIFSRIEYDVVGPAALARCLVVYPWTQRYFGGFGNLYNAAAIKGNPMVSKHGTTILHGLDGL
;
A
#
# COMPACT_ATOMS: atom_id res chain seq x y z
N MET A 1 -4.48 15.94 -0.17
CA MET A 1 -3.76 15.77 -1.46
C MET A 1 -2.32 15.38 -1.14
N VAL A 2 -1.52 14.78 -2.04
CA VAL A 2 -0.09 14.61 -1.73
C VAL A 2 0.64 15.86 -2.16
N GLU A 3 1.44 16.42 -1.26
CA GLU A 3 2.32 17.54 -1.55
C GLU A 3 3.69 17.01 -1.96
N TRP A 4 4.21 17.53 -3.06
CA TRP A 4 5.52 17.17 -3.62
C TRP A 4 6.47 18.36 -3.51
N THR A 5 7.62 18.12 -2.90
CA THR A 5 8.75 19.08 -2.89
C THR A 5 9.40 19.16 -4.28
N ASP A 6 10.09 20.26 -4.56
CA ASP A 6 10.84 20.41 -5.82
C ASP A 6 11.92 19.34 -5.98
N PHE A 7 12.58 18.96 -4.87
CA PHE A 7 13.52 17.83 -4.83
C PHE A 7 12.86 16.54 -5.31
N GLU A 8 11.73 16.15 -4.71
CA GLU A 8 11.02 14.92 -5.11
C GLU A 8 10.62 14.95 -6.59
N ARG A 9 10.06 16.07 -7.08
CA ARG A 9 9.69 16.23 -8.49
C ARG A 9 10.88 16.10 -9.43
N ALA A 10 12.02 16.71 -9.09
CA ALA A 10 13.24 16.64 -9.86
C ALA A 10 13.80 15.20 -9.87
N THR A 11 13.91 14.58 -8.70
CA THR A 11 14.41 13.21 -8.52
C THR A 11 13.58 12.18 -9.26
N ILE A 12 12.24 12.25 -9.20
CA ILE A 12 11.36 11.31 -9.90
C ILE A 12 11.52 11.47 -11.42
N LYS A 13 11.58 12.70 -11.93
CA LYS A 13 11.84 12.96 -13.37
C LYS A 13 13.23 12.48 -13.80
N ASP A 14 14.24 12.64 -12.96
CA ASP A 14 15.62 12.21 -13.22
C ASP A 14 15.78 10.68 -13.22
N ILE A 15 15.07 9.96 -12.34
CA ILE A 15 15.01 8.50 -12.39
C ILE A 15 14.39 8.05 -13.73
N PHE A 16 13.23 8.61 -14.07
CA PHE A 16 12.48 8.21 -15.28
C PHE A 16 13.15 8.62 -16.59
N SER A 17 14.08 9.60 -16.59
CA SER A 17 14.89 9.94 -17.77
C SER A 17 16.13 9.04 -17.95
N LYS A 18 16.49 8.23 -16.94
CA LYS A 18 17.69 7.37 -16.92
C LYS A 18 17.41 5.87 -16.93
N ILE A 19 16.18 5.43 -16.66
CA ILE A 19 15.83 4.01 -16.72
C ILE A 19 15.68 3.53 -18.18
N GLU A 20 16.30 2.38 -18.50
CA GLU A 20 16.12 1.65 -19.75
C GLU A 20 14.85 0.79 -19.65
N TYR A 21 13.81 1.07 -20.44
CA TYR A 21 12.47 0.48 -20.21
C TYR A 21 12.41 -1.01 -20.58
N ASP A 22 13.10 -1.37 -21.66
CA ASP A 22 13.35 -2.72 -22.15
C ASP A 22 14.20 -3.58 -21.22
N VAL A 23 14.89 -2.97 -20.25
CA VAL A 23 15.70 -3.65 -19.25
C VAL A 23 15.01 -3.67 -17.88
N VAL A 24 14.52 -2.52 -17.42
CA VAL A 24 13.89 -2.36 -16.09
C VAL A 24 12.50 -2.98 -16.06
N GLY A 25 11.71 -2.81 -17.12
CA GLY A 25 10.32 -3.30 -17.20
C GLY A 25 10.24 -4.83 -17.09
N PRO A 26 10.91 -5.58 -17.99
CA PRO A 26 10.94 -7.05 -17.93
C PRO A 26 11.48 -7.58 -16.60
N ALA A 27 12.62 -7.04 -16.13
CA ALA A 27 13.22 -7.46 -14.87
C ALA A 27 12.29 -7.22 -13.66
N THR A 28 11.50 -6.15 -13.69
CA THR A 28 10.53 -5.81 -12.63
C THR A 28 9.38 -6.80 -12.58
N LEU A 29 8.75 -7.10 -13.72
CA LEU A 29 7.64 -8.05 -13.76
C LEU A 29 8.11 -9.49 -13.52
N ALA A 30 9.25 -9.89 -14.09
CA ALA A 30 9.86 -11.19 -13.83
C ALA A 30 10.17 -11.38 -12.33
N ARG A 31 10.75 -10.37 -11.67
CA ARG A 31 10.98 -10.40 -10.21
C ARG A 31 9.67 -10.56 -9.43
N CYS A 32 8.60 -9.86 -9.81
CA CYS A 32 7.30 -9.99 -9.16
C CYS A 32 6.74 -11.43 -9.27
N LEU A 33 6.79 -12.02 -10.46
CA LEU A 33 6.29 -13.38 -10.71
C LEU A 33 7.14 -14.48 -10.04
N VAL A 34 8.43 -14.22 -9.78
CA VAL A 34 9.33 -15.15 -9.07
C VAL A 34 9.26 -15.00 -7.56
N VAL A 35 9.27 -13.77 -7.03
CA VAL A 35 9.26 -13.47 -5.59
C VAL A 35 7.87 -13.66 -4.98
N TYR A 36 6.82 -13.42 -5.78
CA TYR A 36 5.43 -13.61 -5.37
C TYR A 36 4.70 -14.58 -6.32
N PRO A 37 5.00 -15.90 -6.32
CA PRO A 37 4.44 -16.85 -7.30
C PRO A 37 2.91 -16.87 -7.37
N TRP A 38 2.23 -16.51 -6.28
CA TRP A 38 0.77 -16.39 -6.24
C TRP A 38 0.21 -15.35 -7.23
N THR A 39 1.00 -14.35 -7.67
CA THR A 39 0.58 -13.35 -8.65
C THR A 39 0.49 -13.92 -10.06
N GLN A 40 1.16 -15.04 -10.36
CA GLN A 40 1.11 -15.71 -11.67
C GLN A 40 -0.32 -16.07 -12.10
N ARG A 41 -1.24 -16.26 -11.13
CA ARG A 41 -2.68 -16.51 -11.38
C ARG A 41 -3.37 -15.44 -12.22
N TYR A 42 -2.88 -14.20 -12.20
CA TYR A 42 -3.40 -13.09 -13.00
C TYR A 42 -2.90 -13.11 -14.45
N PHE A 43 -1.88 -13.91 -14.75
CA PHE A 43 -1.14 -13.91 -16.02
C PHE A 43 -1.25 -15.26 -16.76
N GLY A 44 -2.35 -16.01 -16.57
CA GLY A 44 -2.53 -17.33 -17.21
C GLY A 44 -2.41 -17.33 -18.74
N ASN A 45 -2.70 -16.20 -19.40
CA ASN A 45 -2.55 -16.03 -20.86
C ASN A 45 -1.10 -15.72 -21.31
N PHE A 46 -0.12 -15.64 -20.40
CA PHE A 46 1.28 -15.36 -20.76
C PHE A 46 2.06 -16.64 -21.13
N GLY A 47 1.42 -17.82 -21.08
CA GLY A 47 2.06 -19.09 -21.40
C GLY A 47 2.88 -19.64 -20.24
N ASN A 48 4.08 -20.15 -20.52
CA ASN A 48 4.89 -20.83 -19.51
C ASN A 48 5.48 -19.83 -18.49
N LEU A 49 5.07 -19.96 -17.23
CA LEU A 49 5.61 -19.24 -16.07
C LEU A 49 6.13 -20.20 -14.97
N TYR A 50 6.37 -21.48 -15.30
CA TYR A 50 6.61 -22.56 -14.33
C TYR A 50 7.84 -22.37 -13.44
N ASN A 51 8.89 -21.72 -13.94
CA ASN A 51 10.13 -21.47 -13.21
C ASN A 51 10.78 -20.14 -13.61
N ALA A 52 11.79 -19.71 -12.85
CA ALA A 52 12.42 -18.40 -13.03
C ALA A 52 13.06 -18.19 -14.42
N ALA A 53 13.63 -19.22 -15.05
CA ALA A 53 14.19 -19.13 -16.40
C ALA A 53 13.07 -18.94 -17.44
N ALA A 54 12.02 -19.76 -17.36
CA ALA A 54 10.85 -19.62 -18.22
C ALA A 54 10.18 -18.25 -18.09
N ILE A 55 10.09 -17.68 -16.87
CA ILE A 55 9.58 -16.33 -16.62
C ILE A 55 10.49 -15.26 -17.23
N ALA A 56 11.82 -15.38 -17.07
CA ALA A 56 12.78 -14.38 -17.54
C ALA A 56 12.89 -14.32 -19.08
N GLU A 57 12.72 -15.44 -19.76
CA GLU A 57 12.73 -15.55 -21.22
C GLU A 57 11.34 -15.28 -21.86
N ASN A 58 10.30 -15.08 -21.06
CA ASN A 58 8.92 -14.97 -21.55
C ASN A 58 8.67 -13.62 -22.24
N ALA A 59 8.45 -13.65 -23.55
CA ALA A 59 8.19 -12.45 -24.36
C ALA A 59 6.95 -11.64 -23.91
N MET A 60 5.92 -12.28 -23.34
CA MET A 60 4.74 -11.58 -22.81
C MET A 60 5.04 -10.89 -21.47
N VAL A 61 5.85 -11.51 -20.61
CA VAL A 61 6.37 -10.87 -19.39
C VAL A 61 7.19 -9.63 -19.76
N SER A 62 8.11 -9.75 -20.72
CA SER A 62 8.93 -8.64 -21.18
C SER A 62 8.09 -7.50 -21.77
N LYS A 63 7.20 -7.80 -22.72
CA LYS A 63 6.30 -6.82 -23.34
C LYS A 63 5.41 -6.10 -22.33
N HIS A 64 4.85 -6.84 -21.37
CA HIS A 64 3.96 -6.25 -20.37
C HIS A 64 4.73 -5.44 -19.32
N GLY A 65 5.94 -5.87 -18.93
CA GLY A 65 6.84 -5.10 -18.08
C GLY A 65 7.18 -3.71 -18.65
N ILE A 66 7.46 -3.63 -19.96
CA ILE A 66 7.65 -2.37 -20.68
C ILE A 66 6.36 -1.53 -20.68
N THR A 67 5.22 -2.17 -20.96
CA THR A 67 3.89 -1.52 -20.96
C THR A 67 3.58 -0.87 -19.60
N ILE A 68 3.99 -1.49 -18.50
CA ILE A 68 3.79 -0.96 -17.15
C ILE A 68 4.63 0.30 -16.91
N LEU A 69 5.89 0.35 -17.35
CA LEU A 69 6.71 1.56 -17.21
C LEU A 69 6.17 2.72 -18.05
N HIS A 70 5.72 2.48 -19.28
CA HIS A 70 4.97 3.48 -20.06
C HIS A 70 3.61 3.82 -19.47
N GLY A 71 3.04 2.88 -18.69
CA GLY A 71 1.98 3.17 -17.75
C GLY A 71 2.39 4.32 -16.84
N LEU A 72 3.47 4.16 -16.07
CA LEU A 72 4.01 5.09 -15.05
C LEU A 72 4.47 6.45 -15.59
N ASP A 73 4.85 6.57 -16.87
CA ASP A 73 5.11 7.87 -17.54
C ASP A 73 3.99 8.89 -17.31
N ARG A 74 2.73 8.43 -17.28
CA ARG A 74 1.55 9.29 -17.07
C ARG A 74 1.47 9.86 -15.64
N ALA A 75 2.07 9.22 -14.64
CA ALA A 75 2.10 9.66 -13.24
C ALA A 75 3.21 10.68 -13.04
N VAL A 76 4.36 10.47 -13.67
CA VAL A 76 5.46 11.45 -13.69
C VAL A 76 5.05 12.75 -14.38
N LYS A 77 4.20 12.65 -15.42
CA LYS A 77 3.62 13.81 -16.11
C LYS A 77 2.50 14.49 -15.32
N ASN A 78 1.69 13.74 -14.58
CA ASN A 78 0.55 14.24 -13.82
C ASN A 78 0.71 14.04 -12.30
N MET A 79 1.88 14.41 -11.74
CA MET A 79 2.20 14.10 -10.33
C MET A 79 1.17 14.63 -9.32
N ASP A 80 0.55 15.77 -9.61
CA ASP A 80 -0.47 16.38 -8.75
C ASP A 80 -1.87 15.75 -8.92
N ASP A 81 -2.10 15.03 -10.02
CA ASP A 81 -3.36 14.33 -10.32
C ASP A 81 -3.16 12.85 -10.76
N ILE A 82 -2.24 12.16 -10.08
CA ILE A 82 -2.05 10.70 -10.25
C ILE A 82 -3.38 9.95 -9.97
N LYS A 83 -4.25 10.53 -9.13
CA LYS A 83 -5.50 9.90 -8.68
C LYS A 83 -6.52 9.70 -9.79
N ASN A 84 -6.70 10.68 -10.67
CA ASN A 84 -7.65 10.56 -11.79
C ASN A 84 -7.09 9.76 -12.98
N THR A 85 -5.82 9.33 -12.93
CA THR A 85 -5.08 8.88 -14.12
C THR A 85 -4.91 7.35 -14.24
N TYR A 86 -5.25 6.52 -13.22
CA TYR A 86 -4.67 5.17 -13.09
C TYR A 86 -5.54 3.97 -12.67
N ALA A 87 -5.23 2.81 -13.29
CA ALA A 87 -5.51 1.40 -12.99
C ALA A 87 -4.36 0.54 -13.62
N GLU A 88 -3.86 -0.63 -13.17
CA GLU A 88 -3.92 -1.43 -11.93
C GLU A 88 -2.47 -1.87 -11.58
N LEU A 89 -1.92 -1.69 -10.35
CA LEU A 89 -0.45 -1.85 -10.15
C LEU A 89 0.12 -2.05 -8.71
N SER A 90 -0.66 -2.52 -7.73
CA SER A 90 -0.26 -2.44 -6.29
C SER A 90 1.02 -3.18 -5.87
N LEU A 91 1.29 -4.38 -6.39
CA LEU A 91 2.38 -5.25 -5.92
C LEU A 91 3.72 -5.03 -6.63
N LEU A 92 3.73 -4.26 -7.71
CA LEU A 92 4.91 -4.09 -8.54
C LEU A 92 5.89 -3.04 -7.97
N ALA A 93 5.40 -2.16 -7.10
CA ALA A 93 6.16 -1.04 -6.54
C ALA A 93 7.48 -1.48 -5.86
N ASP A 94 7.41 -2.51 -5.01
CA ASP A 94 8.59 -3.02 -4.30
C ASP A 94 9.60 -3.66 -5.27
N CYS A 95 9.11 -4.47 -6.21
CA CYS A 95 9.94 -5.10 -7.23
C CYS A 95 10.65 -4.05 -8.10
N LEU A 96 9.92 -3.00 -8.50
CA LEU A 96 10.45 -1.89 -9.29
C LEU A 96 11.52 -1.11 -8.51
N THR A 97 11.27 -0.82 -7.23
CA THR A 97 12.24 -0.17 -6.35
C THR A 97 13.55 -0.96 -6.29
N ILE A 98 13.49 -2.28 -6.15
CA ILE A 98 14.69 -3.14 -6.12
C ILE A 98 15.38 -3.20 -7.49
N VAL A 99 14.66 -3.15 -8.62
CA VAL A 99 15.29 -3.11 -9.96
C VAL A 99 15.98 -1.76 -10.19
N VAL A 100 15.32 -0.64 -9.87
CA VAL A 100 15.88 0.71 -10.01
C VAL A 100 17.11 0.88 -9.12
N ALA A 101 17.03 0.46 -7.85
CA ALA A 101 18.18 0.45 -6.94
C ALA A 101 19.37 -0.33 -7.50
N ALA A 102 19.13 -1.53 -8.06
CA ALA A 102 20.17 -2.36 -8.67
C ALA A 102 20.79 -1.75 -9.95
N ARG A 103 20.07 -0.86 -10.65
CA ARG A 103 20.58 -0.14 -11.83
C ARG A 103 21.33 1.13 -11.48
N PHE A 104 20.89 1.84 -10.44
CA PHE A 104 21.47 3.12 -10.03
C PHE A 104 22.65 2.94 -9.04
N GLY A 105 22.72 1.81 -8.34
CA GLY A 105 23.79 1.49 -7.40
C GLY A 105 23.97 2.59 -6.35
N ASN A 106 25.19 3.12 -6.22
CA ASN A 106 25.51 4.21 -5.30
C ASN A 106 24.74 5.52 -5.58
N GLY A 107 24.15 5.68 -6.77
CA GLY A 107 23.29 6.82 -7.10
C GLY A 107 21.88 6.75 -6.48
N PHE A 108 21.47 5.60 -5.96
CA PHE A 108 20.19 5.42 -5.28
C PHE A 108 20.34 5.66 -3.78
N THR A 109 20.60 6.92 -3.39
CA THR A 109 20.75 7.32 -1.98
C THR A 109 19.44 7.16 -1.20
N GLY A 110 19.49 7.27 0.13
CA GLY A 110 18.30 7.15 0.99
C GLY A 110 17.21 8.17 0.64
N GLU A 111 17.59 9.39 0.26
CA GLU A 111 16.69 10.47 -0.15
C GLU A 111 16.06 10.18 -1.53
N VAL A 112 16.87 9.67 -2.47
CA VAL A 112 16.41 9.26 -3.80
C VAL A 112 15.44 8.09 -3.71
N GLN A 113 15.77 7.09 -2.87
CA GLN A 113 14.87 5.99 -2.56
C GLN A 113 13.58 6.48 -1.89
N ALA A 114 13.65 7.37 -0.91
CA ALA A 114 12.46 7.87 -0.21
C ALA A 114 11.52 8.62 -1.17
N ALA A 115 12.05 9.48 -2.04
CA ALA A 115 11.26 10.16 -3.08
C ALA A 115 10.60 9.16 -4.05
N PHE A 116 11.33 8.13 -4.50
CA PHE A 116 10.82 7.10 -5.41
C PHE A 116 9.77 6.19 -4.74
N GLN A 117 9.99 5.80 -3.48
CA GLN A 117 9.02 5.00 -2.72
C GLN A 117 7.76 5.81 -2.41
N LYS A 118 7.86 7.11 -2.11
CA LYS A 118 6.70 8.01 -1.98
C LYS A 118 5.92 8.10 -3.29
N PHE A 119 6.60 8.27 -4.43
CA PHE A 119 5.98 8.24 -5.76
C PHE A 119 5.18 6.97 -6.00
N LEU A 120 5.81 5.81 -5.81
CA LEU A 120 5.15 4.52 -6.01
C LEU A 120 4.02 4.29 -5.00
N ALA A 121 4.16 4.71 -3.75
CA ALA A 121 3.08 4.63 -2.76
C ALA A 121 1.85 5.48 -3.16
N VAL A 122 2.04 6.65 -3.76
CA VAL A 122 0.92 7.47 -4.28
C VAL A 122 0.27 6.83 -5.51
N VAL A 123 1.06 6.25 -6.41
CA VAL A 123 0.54 5.45 -7.52
C VAL A 123 -0.27 4.26 -6.98
N VAL A 124 0.27 3.44 -6.08
CA VAL A 124 -0.47 2.32 -5.45
C VAL A 124 -1.74 2.80 -4.72
N SER A 125 -1.70 3.96 -4.07
CA SER A 125 -2.86 4.56 -3.41
C SER A 125 -3.95 5.05 -4.37
N SER A 126 -3.61 5.55 -5.56
CA SER A 126 -4.63 5.86 -6.59
C SER A 126 -5.31 4.61 -7.12
N LEU A 127 -4.51 3.55 -7.31
CA LEU A 127 -4.94 2.28 -7.90
C LEU A 127 -5.92 1.50 -7.02
N GLY A 128 -5.78 1.59 -5.69
CA GLY A 128 -6.71 0.94 -4.74
C GLY A 128 -8.15 1.44 -4.80
N ARG A 129 -8.43 2.56 -5.49
CA ARG A 129 -9.75 3.21 -5.56
C ARG A 129 -10.65 2.73 -6.72
N HIS A 130 -10.30 1.63 -7.39
CA HIS A 130 -11.22 0.91 -8.28
C HIS A 130 -12.17 -0.05 -7.54
N HIS A 131 -11.88 -0.37 -6.27
CA HIS A 131 -12.98 -0.29 -5.30
C HIS A 131 -13.34 1.18 -5.20
N LYS A 132 -14.43 1.59 -5.86
CA LYS A 132 -14.97 2.96 -5.77
C LYS A 132 -14.82 3.44 -4.34
N MET A 133 -14.39 4.69 -4.15
CA MET A 133 -14.67 5.38 -2.88
C MET A 133 -16.16 5.16 -2.61
N VAL A 134 -16.50 4.41 -1.56
CA VAL A 134 -17.83 3.81 -1.45
C VAL A 134 -18.84 4.95 -1.48
N GLU A 135 -19.53 5.07 -2.61
CA GLU A 135 -20.67 5.95 -2.75
C GLU A 135 -21.78 5.26 -2.00
N TRP A 136 -21.73 5.40 -0.67
CA TRP A 136 -22.76 4.94 0.22
C TRP A 136 -24.08 5.46 -0.34
N THR A 137 -25.02 4.57 -0.58
CA THR A 137 -26.41 4.94 -0.80
C THR A 137 -26.94 5.65 0.45
N ASP A 138 -28.01 6.43 0.32
CA ASP A 138 -28.67 7.03 1.50
C ASP A 138 -29.05 5.93 2.50
N PHE A 139 -29.55 4.80 2.01
CA PHE A 139 -29.85 3.61 2.81
C PHE A 139 -28.65 3.09 3.62
N GLU A 140 -27.45 3.00 3.03
CA GLU A 140 -26.26 2.55 3.76
C GLU A 140 -25.78 3.60 4.79
N ARG A 141 -25.87 4.90 4.46
CA ARG A 141 -25.59 5.98 5.44
C ARG A 141 -26.53 5.88 6.64
N ASP A 142 -27.83 5.84 6.38
CA ASP A 142 -28.88 5.77 7.40
C ASP A 142 -28.73 4.50 8.25
N THR A 143 -28.41 3.36 7.62
CA THR A 143 -28.16 2.09 8.32
C THR A 143 -26.94 2.17 9.24
N ILE A 144 -25.84 2.79 8.78
CA ILE A 144 -24.64 3.00 9.61
C ILE A 144 -24.94 3.95 10.76
N GLN A 145 -25.68 5.04 10.52
CA GLN A 145 -26.08 5.98 11.55
C GLN A 145 -26.99 5.33 12.61
N ASP A 146 -27.98 4.50 12.23
CA ASP A 146 -28.78 3.71 13.19
C ASP A 146 -27.88 2.80 14.04
N ILE A 147 -26.99 2.04 13.40
CA ILE A 147 -26.07 1.14 14.10
C ILE A 147 -25.23 1.91 15.13
N PHE A 148 -24.57 3.01 14.73
CA PHE A 148 -23.73 3.79 15.62
C PHE A 148 -24.54 4.46 16.74
N SER A 149 -25.74 4.96 16.47
CA SER A 149 -26.65 5.54 17.49
C SER A 149 -27.05 4.55 18.60
N ARG A 150 -26.85 3.25 18.38
CA ARG A 150 -27.23 2.14 19.27
C ARG A 150 -26.04 1.44 19.92
N ILE A 151 -24.81 1.88 19.63
CA ILE A 151 -23.60 1.34 20.25
C ILE A 151 -23.39 1.98 21.63
N GLU A 152 -23.01 1.19 22.63
CA GLU A 152 -22.53 1.68 23.92
C GLU A 152 -21.01 1.90 23.85
N TYR A 153 -20.57 3.14 23.71
CA TYR A 153 -19.18 3.45 23.31
C TYR A 153 -18.17 3.08 24.40
N ASP A 154 -18.54 3.30 25.67
CA ASP A 154 -17.78 2.89 26.86
C ASP A 154 -17.72 1.38 27.09
N VAL A 155 -18.47 0.58 26.31
CA VAL A 155 -18.42 -0.89 26.36
C VAL A 155 -17.70 -1.44 25.13
N VAL A 156 -18.11 -0.98 23.94
CA VAL A 156 -17.62 -1.50 22.65
C VAL A 156 -16.21 -1.01 22.34
N GLY A 157 -15.88 0.25 22.64
CA GLY A 157 -14.54 0.81 22.42
C GLY A 157 -13.45 0.06 23.19
N PRO A 158 -13.56 -0.09 24.53
CA PRO A 158 -12.67 -0.91 25.33
C PRO A 158 -12.56 -2.36 24.86
N ALA A 159 -13.70 -3.00 24.54
CA ALA A 159 -13.74 -4.39 24.10
C ALA A 159 -13.05 -4.58 22.73
N ALA A 160 -13.22 -3.65 21.80
CA ALA A 160 -12.60 -3.68 20.48
C ALA A 160 -11.07 -3.51 20.58
N LEU A 161 -10.59 -2.53 21.35
CA LEU A 161 -9.15 -2.33 21.54
C LEU A 161 -8.51 -3.52 22.27
N ALA A 162 -9.14 -4.02 23.35
CA ALA A 162 -8.65 -5.20 24.05
C ALA A 162 -8.60 -6.44 23.13
N ARG A 163 -9.60 -6.64 22.26
CA ARG A 163 -9.61 -7.73 21.28
C ARG A 163 -8.50 -7.57 20.24
N CYS A 164 -8.24 -6.34 19.76
CA CYS A 164 -7.12 -6.06 18.85
C CYS A 164 -5.77 -6.44 19.48
N LEU A 165 -5.50 -5.97 20.70
CA LEU A 165 -4.25 -6.25 21.43
C LEU A 165 -4.04 -7.74 21.76
N VAL A 166 -5.12 -8.52 21.93
CA VAL A 166 -5.07 -9.96 22.18
C VAL A 166 -4.89 -10.76 20.88
N VAL A 167 -5.66 -10.44 19.84
CA VAL A 167 -5.65 -11.20 18.56
C VAL A 167 -4.42 -10.85 17.73
N TYR A 168 -3.91 -9.63 17.85
CA TYR A 168 -2.74 -9.13 17.13
C TYR A 168 -1.67 -8.60 18.09
N PRO A 169 -0.95 -9.47 18.84
CA PRO A 169 0.01 -9.03 19.87
C PRO A 169 1.10 -8.07 19.37
N TRP A 170 1.47 -8.14 18.08
CA TRP A 170 2.43 -7.20 17.48
C TRP A 170 1.99 -5.73 17.57
N THR A 171 0.68 -5.45 17.69
CA THR A 171 0.15 -4.09 17.85
C THR A 171 0.46 -3.48 19.22
N GLN A 172 0.71 -4.30 20.24
CA GLN A 172 1.04 -3.84 21.60
C GLN A 172 2.28 -2.93 21.64
N ARG A 173 3.19 -3.06 20.64
CA ARG A 173 4.39 -2.21 20.50
C ARG A 173 4.10 -0.71 20.40
N TYR A 174 2.90 -0.32 19.95
CA TYR A 174 2.48 1.08 19.86
C TYR A 174 1.95 1.62 21.20
N PHE A 175 1.68 0.75 22.16
CA PHE A 175 1.03 1.07 23.44
C PHE A 175 1.98 0.89 24.64
N GLY A 176 3.29 1.11 24.45
CA GLY A 176 4.30 0.96 25.51
C GLY A 176 4.02 1.77 26.78
N GLY A 177 3.31 2.90 26.66
CA GLY A 177 2.85 3.71 27.80
C GLY A 177 1.65 3.17 28.57
N PHE A 178 1.05 2.03 28.16
CA PHE A 178 -0.14 1.47 28.80
C PHE A 178 0.20 0.48 29.92
N GLY A 179 1.49 0.19 30.16
CA GLY A 179 1.93 -0.73 31.20
C GLY A 179 1.74 -2.20 30.80
N ASN A 180 1.19 -3.02 31.70
CA ASN A 180 1.10 -4.46 31.49
C ASN A 180 0.04 -4.84 30.43
N LEU A 181 0.50 -5.39 29.31
CA LEU A 181 -0.31 -5.97 28.23
C LEU A 181 0.05 -7.45 27.95
N TYR A 182 0.79 -8.11 28.85
CA TYR A 182 1.40 -9.43 28.61
C TYR A 182 0.40 -10.55 28.27
N ASN A 183 -0.82 -10.51 28.80
CA ASN A 183 -1.85 -11.52 28.56
C ASN A 183 -3.25 -10.92 28.52
N ALA A 184 -4.23 -11.72 28.08
CA ALA A 184 -5.60 -11.27 27.88
C ALA A 184 -6.31 -10.77 29.15
N ALA A 185 -5.96 -11.27 30.33
CA ALA A 185 -6.52 -10.79 31.60
C ALA A 185 -5.93 -9.41 31.96
N ALA A 186 -4.62 -9.24 31.82
CA ALA A 186 -3.94 -7.96 32.01
C ALA A 186 -4.49 -6.90 31.04
N ILE A 187 -4.62 -7.22 29.74
CA ILE A 187 -5.16 -6.31 28.73
C ILE A 187 -6.60 -5.89 29.06
N LYS A 188 -7.49 -6.83 29.38
CA LYS A 188 -8.91 -6.54 29.68
C LYS A 188 -9.10 -5.76 30.98
N GLY A 189 -8.24 -5.98 31.97
CA GLY A 189 -8.26 -5.23 33.24
C GLY A 189 -7.49 -3.90 33.19
N ASN A 190 -6.93 -3.51 32.04
CA ASN A 190 -6.05 -2.35 31.96
C ASN A 190 -6.86 -1.03 31.80
N PRO A 191 -6.76 -0.07 32.74
CA PRO A 191 -7.53 1.17 32.68
C PRO A 191 -7.13 2.08 31.50
N MET A 192 -5.89 2.00 31.01
CA MET A 192 -5.45 2.75 29.83
C MET A 192 -6.02 2.16 28.54
N VAL A 193 -6.12 0.82 28.45
CA VAL A 193 -6.83 0.15 27.34
C VAL A 193 -8.31 0.54 27.34
N SER A 194 -8.96 0.56 28.50
CA SER A 194 -10.35 1.00 28.60
C SER A 194 -10.53 2.46 28.17
N LYS A 195 -9.83 3.39 28.83
CA LYS A 195 -9.92 4.84 28.52
C LYS A 195 -9.62 5.15 27.05
N HIS A 196 -8.61 4.52 26.48
CA HIS A 196 -8.25 4.76 25.08
C HIS A 196 -9.22 4.10 24.10
N GLY A 197 -9.79 2.93 24.44
CA GLY A 197 -10.86 2.30 23.66
C GLY A 197 -12.10 3.19 23.54
N THR A 198 -12.57 3.75 24.66
CA THR A 198 -13.62 4.80 24.66
C THR A 198 -13.24 5.99 23.77
N THR A 199 -12.01 6.49 23.92
CA THR A 199 -11.51 7.66 23.15
C THR A 199 -11.51 7.39 21.64
N ILE A 200 -11.11 6.18 21.21
CA ILE A 200 -11.12 5.78 19.80
C ILE A 200 -12.54 5.81 19.24
N LEU A 201 -13.52 5.27 19.96
CA LEU A 201 -14.88 5.15 19.42
C LEU A 201 -15.58 6.51 19.33
N HIS A 202 -15.44 7.38 20.33
CA HIS A 202 -15.92 8.77 20.24
C HIS A 202 -15.18 9.60 19.17
N GLY A 203 -13.94 9.23 18.83
CA GLY A 203 -13.23 9.80 17.70
C GLY A 203 -13.87 9.52 16.33
N LEU A 204 -14.81 8.56 16.25
CA LEU A 204 -15.55 8.24 15.02
C LEU A 204 -16.82 9.08 14.83
N ASP A 205 -17.32 9.76 15.88
CA ASP A 205 -18.55 10.58 15.81
C ASP A 205 -18.40 11.85 14.96
N GLY A 206 -17.16 12.23 14.60
CA GLY A 206 -16.81 13.46 13.88
C GLY A 206 -16.17 13.24 12.50
N LEU A 207 -16.32 12.05 11.90
CA LEU A 207 -15.74 11.66 10.60
C LEU A 207 -16.80 11.49 9.51
#